data_AF-A0A1A3INE2-F1
#
_entry.id   AF-A0A1A3INE2-F1
#
_cell.length_a   1.000
_cell.length_b   1.000
_cell.length_c   1.000
_cell.angle_alpha   90.00
_cell.angle_beta   90.00
_cell.angle_gamma   90.00
#
_symmetry.space_group_name_H-M   'P 1'
#
loop_
_entity.id
_entity.type
_entity.pdbx_description
1 polymer ?
#
loop_
_entity_poly.entity_id
_entity_poly.type
_entity_poly.pdbx_seq_one_letter_code
_entity_poly.pdbx_strand_id
1 'polypeptide(L)'
;MIDWINAAPPADLAVELMAAFGPDAPRRVPWLGVADLSDWMFRRYPKQTGFVVQARPVRESIYEAVQLLEHSEFVYVRWTSDNECSWSATRFGLAKLAEGKAAVRQRIKDRTGF
;
A
#
# COMPACT_ATOMS: atom_id res chain seq x y z
N MET A 1 16.67 -0.41 -0.65
CA MET A 1 15.20 -0.49 -0.85
C MET A 1 14.50 -0.92 0.42
N ILE A 2 14.83 -2.08 0.99
CA ILE A 2 14.32 -2.51 2.30
C ILE A 2 14.55 -1.41 3.36
N ASP A 3 15.76 -0.88 3.45
CA ASP A 3 16.08 0.20 4.41
C ASP A 3 15.23 1.46 4.20
N TRP A 4 14.91 1.79 2.94
CA TRP A 4 14.05 2.93 2.63
C TRP A 4 12.60 2.64 3.04
N ILE A 5 12.06 1.45 2.73
CA ILE A 5 10.68 1.09 3.11
C ILE A 5 10.52 1.12 4.64
N ASN A 6 11.54 0.67 5.36
CA ASN A 6 11.50 0.61 6.83
C ASN A 6 11.79 1.95 7.51
N ALA A 7 12.46 2.88 6.84
CA ALA A 7 12.81 4.20 7.40
C ALA A 7 11.96 5.35 6.87
N ALA A 8 11.24 5.16 5.78
CA ALA A 8 10.38 6.20 5.21
C ALA A 8 9.25 6.56 6.18
N PRO A 9 8.86 7.84 6.26
CA PRO A 9 7.66 8.21 6.99
C PRO A 9 6.45 7.39 6.50
N PRO A 10 5.60 6.87 7.39
CA PRO A 10 4.48 6.02 6.99
C PRO A 10 3.55 6.67 5.95
N ALA A 11 3.38 8.00 5.99
CA ALA A 11 2.59 8.74 4.99
C ALA A 11 3.23 8.73 3.59
N ASP A 12 4.56 8.82 3.49
CA ASP A 12 5.27 8.71 2.21
C ASP A 12 5.11 7.31 1.63
N LEU A 13 5.23 6.29 2.47
CA LEU A 13 5.02 4.90 2.08
C LEU A 13 3.56 4.64 1.68
N ALA A 14 2.59 5.19 2.40
CA ALA A 14 1.16 5.09 2.08
C ALA A 14 0.84 5.67 0.70
N VAL A 15 1.44 6.82 0.35
CA VAL A 15 1.27 7.43 -0.99
C VAL A 15 1.82 6.52 -2.09
N GLU A 16 2.95 5.86 -1.87
CA GLU A 16 3.50 4.89 -2.83
C GLU A 16 2.66 3.61 -2.93
N LEU A 17 2.14 3.12 -1.81
CA LEU A 17 1.26 1.94 -1.76
C LEU A 17 -0.10 2.21 -2.39
N MET A 18 -0.65 3.42 -2.26
CA MET A 18 -1.92 3.78 -2.90
C MET A 18 -1.87 3.57 -4.42
N ALA A 19 -0.71 3.81 -5.04
CA ALA A 19 -0.52 3.59 -6.47
C ALA A 19 -0.62 2.11 -6.88
N ALA A 20 -0.51 1.15 -5.95
CA ALA A 20 -0.72 -0.27 -6.22
C ALA A 20 -2.16 -0.60 -6.61
N PHE A 21 -3.12 0.27 -6.27
CA PHE A 21 -4.52 0.15 -6.66
C PHE A 21 -4.86 0.91 -7.95
N GLY A 22 -3.88 1.64 -8.50
CA GLY A 22 -4.04 2.45 -9.70
C GLY A 22 -3.99 1.65 -11.01
N PRO A 23 -4.22 2.30 -12.16
CA PRO A 23 -4.22 1.65 -13.47
C PRO A 23 -2.85 1.08 -13.87
N ASP A 24 -1.77 1.56 -13.26
CA ASP A 24 -0.38 1.11 -13.51
C ASP A 24 -0.03 -0.20 -12.78
N ALA A 25 -0.95 -0.74 -11.97
CA ALA A 25 -0.76 -2.00 -11.30
C ALA A 25 -0.67 -3.15 -12.32
N PRO A 26 0.41 -3.95 -12.32
CA PRO A 26 0.57 -5.05 -13.27
C PRO A 26 -0.50 -6.13 -13.11
N ARG A 27 -1.13 -6.21 -11.93
CA ARG A 27 -2.24 -7.10 -11.64
C ARG A 27 -3.46 -6.29 -11.26
N ARG A 28 -4.50 -6.32 -12.10
CA ARG A 28 -5.83 -5.75 -11.80
C ARG A 28 -6.64 -6.74 -10.97
N VAL A 29 -6.12 -7.14 -9.82
CA VAL A 29 -6.92 -7.89 -8.84
C VAL A 29 -7.69 -6.89 -7.98
N PRO A 30 -8.97 -7.16 -7.67
CA PRO A 30 -9.79 -6.23 -6.89
C PRO A 30 -9.37 -6.15 -5.42
N TRP A 31 -8.54 -7.09 -4.96
CA TRP A 31 -8.08 -7.20 -3.58
C TRP A 31 -6.57 -7.46 -3.56
N LEU A 32 -5.84 -6.71 -2.75
CA LEU A 32 -4.40 -6.85 -2.54
C LEU A 32 -4.13 -7.34 -1.13
N GLY A 33 -3.33 -8.40 -0.98
CA GLY A 33 -2.78 -8.81 0.30
C GLY A 33 -1.44 -8.14 0.58
N VAL A 34 -0.87 -8.40 1.75
CA VAL A 34 0.45 -7.87 2.13
C VAL A 34 1.55 -8.29 1.15
N ALA A 35 1.45 -9.52 0.61
CA ALA A 35 2.39 -10.01 -0.40
C ALA A 35 2.31 -9.17 -1.69
N ASP A 36 1.11 -8.86 -2.18
CA ASP A 36 0.94 -8.04 -3.39
C ASP A 36 1.46 -6.61 -3.17
N LEU A 37 1.20 -6.03 -1.99
CA LEU A 37 1.71 -4.71 -1.62
C LEU A 37 3.23 -4.69 -1.50
N SER A 38 3.83 -5.74 -0.95
CA SER A 38 5.28 -5.90 -0.90
C SER A 38 5.87 -6.02 -2.32
N ASP A 39 5.32 -6.91 -3.14
CA ASP A 39 5.72 -7.08 -4.54
C ASP A 39 5.62 -5.77 -5.32
N TRP A 40 4.57 -4.97 -5.08
CA TRP A 40 4.45 -3.63 -5.65
C TRP A 40 5.62 -2.73 -5.23
N MET A 41 6.00 -2.70 -3.96
CA MET A 41 7.12 -1.89 -3.50
C MET A 41 8.43 -2.33 -4.14
N PHE A 42 8.63 -3.62 -4.41
CA PHE A 42 9.83 -4.14 -5.07
C PHE A 42 9.75 -4.21 -6.61
N ARG A 43 8.66 -3.74 -7.25
CA ARG A 43 8.39 -3.90 -8.70
C ARG A 43 9.49 -3.43 -9.66
N ARG A 44 10.35 -2.50 -9.23
CA ARG A 44 11.47 -1.97 -10.04
C ARG A 44 12.77 -2.76 -9.86
N TYR A 45 12.76 -3.80 -9.05
CA TYR A 45 13.92 -4.62 -8.73
C TYR A 45 13.74 -6.03 -9.31
N PRO A 46 14.83 -6.70 -9.72
CA PRO A 46 14.75 -8.09 -10.14
C PRO A 46 14.16 -8.93 -9.01
N LYS A 47 13.20 -9.80 -9.34
CA LYS A 47 12.64 -10.76 -8.38
C LYS A 47 13.79 -11.58 -7.82
N GLN A 48 14.02 -11.49 -6.51
CA GLN A 48 15.00 -12.33 -5.86
C GLN A 48 14.47 -13.76 -5.87
N THR A 49 15.10 -14.63 -6.66
CA THR A 49 14.81 -16.07 -6.68
C THR A 49 15.44 -16.70 -5.45
N GLY A 50 14.72 -16.70 -4.33
CA GLY A 50 15.15 -17.30 -3.06
C GLY A 50 14.01 -17.33 -2.04
N PHE A 51 14.12 -18.21 -1.04
CA PHE A 51 13.12 -18.44 0.02
C PHE A 51 12.85 -17.23 0.94
N VAL A 52 13.50 -16.08 0.72
CA VAL A 52 13.21 -14.86 1.45
C VAL A 52 11.97 -14.22 0.82
N VAL A 53 10.80 -14.55 1.39
CA VAL A 53 9.54 -13.88 1.07
C VAL A 53 9.74 -12.39 1.33
N GLN A 54 9.79 -11.57 0.27
CA GLN A 54 10.12 -10.14 0.33
C GLN A 54 9.23 -9.36 1.31
N ALA A 55 8.04 -9.88 1.65
CA ALA A 55 7.14 -9.30 2.63
C ALA A 55 7.67 -9.31 4.08
N ARG A 56 8.46 -10.31 4.51
CA ARG A 56 8.81 -10.42 5.94
C ARG A 56 9.56 -9.20 6.51
N PRO A 57 10.62 -8.69 5.86
CA PRO A 57 11.41 -7.59 6.42
C PRO A 57 10.72 -6.22 6.44
N VAL A 58 9.65 -6.05 5.65
CA VAL A 58 8.95 -4.76 5.46
C VAL A 58 7.50 -4.79 5.92
N ARG A 59 7.08 -5.90 6.55
CA ARG A 59 5.69 -6.20 6.87
C ARG A 59 5.04 -5.12 7.74
N GLU A 60 5.71 -4.73 8.81
CA GLU A 60 5.17 -3.75 9.77
C GLU A 60 5.01 -2.37 9.12
N SER A 61 6.02 -1.91 8.37
CA SER A 61 5.94 -0.64 7.64
C SER A 61 4.81 -0.62 6.61
N ILE A 62 4.56 -1.75 5.92
CA ILE A 62 3.39 -1.88 5.03
C ILE A 62 2.08 -1.75 5.82
N TYR A 63 1.96 -2.40 6.98
CA TYR A 63 0.74 -2.29 7.79
C TYR A 63 0.49 -0.88 8.32
N GLU A 64 1.51 -0.20 8.83
CA GLU A 64 1.39 1.19 9.30
C GLU A 64 0.92 2.11 8.16
N ALA A 65 1.52 1.96 6.98
CA ALA A 65 1.12 2.73 5.80
C ALA A 65 -0.32 2.42 5.35
N VAL A 66 -0.72 1.15 5.35
CA VAL A 66 -2.11 0.75 5.03
C VAL A 66 -3.09 1.28 6.06
N GLN A 67 -2.73 1.31 7.34
CA GLN A 67 -3.57 1.89 8.39
C GLN A 67 -3.85 3.39 8.13
N LEU A 68 -2.87 4.14 7.64
CA LEU A 68 -3.10 5.53 7.20
C LEU A 68 -4.04 5.61 6.01
N LEU A 69 -3.95 4.68 5.05
CA LEU A 69 -4.87 4.60 3.92
C LEU A 69 -6.31 4.28 4.36
N GLU A 70 -6.49 3.37 5.32
CA GLU A 70 -7.79 3.06 5.90
C GLU A 70 -8.39 4.26 6.63
N HIS A 71 -7.62 4.91 7.52
CA HIS A 71 -8.08 6.10 8.25
C HIS A 71 -8.34 7.31 7.34
N SER A 72 -7.74 7.32 6.15
CA SER A 72 -7.97 8.32 5.11
C SER A 72 -9.12 7.96 4.17
N GLU A 73 -9.80 6.83 4.41
CA GLU A 73 -10.92 6.29 3.62
C GLU A 73 -10.53 5.91 2.18
N PHE A 74 -9.24 5.67 1.94
CA PHE A 74 -8.72 5.32 0.62
C PHE A 74 -8.83 3.84 0.31
N VAL A 75 -8.73 3.00 1.32
CA VAL A 75 -8.94 1.56 1.19
C VAL A 75 -9.89 1.07 2.27
N TYR A 76 -10.45 -0.11 2.05
CA TYR A 76 -11.20 -0.85 3.06
C TYR A 76 -10.71 -2.29 3.12
N VAL A 77 -10.74 -2.85 4.33
CA VAL A 77 -10.27 -4.21 4.61
C VAL A 77 -11.38 -5.23 4.42
N ARG A 78 -11.02 -6.39 3.90
CA ARG A 78 -11.81 -7.62 3.93
C ARG A 78 -10.99 -8.69 4.63
N TRP A 79 -11.56 -9.23 5.70
CA TRP A 79 -11.03 -10.36 6.43
C TRP A 79 -11.54 -11.67 5.81
N THR A 80 -10.65 -12.64 5.61
CA THR A 80 -10.99 -14.00 5.22
C THR A 80 -10.99 -14.92 6.45
N SER A 81 -11.53 -16.12 6.28
CA SER A 81 -11.64 -17.14 7.33
C SER A 81 -10.29 -17.53 7.95
N ASP A 82 -9.20 -17.40 7.18
CA ASP A 82 -7.85 -17.84 7.55
C ASP A 82 -7.04 -16.76 8.27
N ASN A 83 -7.72 -15.74 8.81
CA ASN A 83 -7.11 -14.59 9.46
C ASN A 83 -6.18 -13.79 8.53
N GLU A 84 -6.32 -13.98 7.22
CA GLU A 84 -5.71 -13.14 6.21
C GLU A 84 -6.62 -11.96 5.91
N CYS A 85 -6.01 -10.78 5.77
CA CYS A 85 -6.69 -9.58 5.34
C CYS A 85 -6.23 -9.18 3.95
N SER A 86 -7.16 -8.65 3.18
CA SER A 86 -6.91 -8.04 1.88
C SER A 86 -7.61 -6.70 1.80
N TRP A 87 -7.06 -5.80 1.01
CA TRP A 87 -7.57 -4.45 0.87
C TRP A 87 -8.04 -4.20 -0.55
N SER A 88 -9.04 -3.34 -0.68
CA SER A 88 -9.45 -2.78 -1.95
C SER A 88 -9.55 -1.27 -1.83
N ALA A 89 -9.23 -0.56 -2.90
CA ALA A 89 -9.38 0.89 -2.95
C ALA A 89 -10.87 1.26 -3.01
N THR A 90 -11.25 2.26 -2.22
CA THR A 90 -12.58 2.86 -2.33
C THR A 90 -12.68 3.66 -3.63
N ARG A 91 -13.91 3.95 -4.06
CA ARG A 91 -14.16 4.88 -5.18
C ARG A 91 -13.54 6.25 -4.92
N PHE A 92 -13.59 6.71 -3.67
CA PHE A 92 -12.97 7.96 -3.24
C PHE A 92 -11.44 7.91 -3.34
N GLY A 93 -10.82 6.82 -2.89
CA GLY A 93 -9.38 6.59 -3.00
C GLY A 93 -8.89 6.62 -4.44
N LEU A 94 -9.57 5.90 -5.34
CA LEU A 94 -9.20 5.90 -6.76
C LEU A 94 -9.37 7.28 -7.40
N ALA A 95 -10.45 8.01 -7.08
CA ALA A 95 -10.65 9.37 -7.57
C ALA A 95 -9.53 10.31 -7.10
N LYS A 96 -9.15 10.24 -5.81
CA LYS A 96 -8.06 11.03 -5.26
C LYS A 96 -6.69 10.65 -5.82
N LEU A 97 -6.46 9.38 -6.07
CA LEU A 97 -5.24 8.92 -6.75
C LEU A 97 -5.15 9.47 -8.18
N ALA A 98 -6.27 9.59 -8.89
CA ALA A 98 -6.32 10.17 -10.23
C ALA A 98 -6.00 11.69 -10.24
N GLU A 99 -6.25 12.40 -9.14
CA GLU A 99 -5.77 13.78 -8.95
C GLU A 99 -4.25 13.84 -8.67
N GLY A 100 -3.63 12.71 -8.34
CA GLY A 100 -2.18 12.55 -8.17
C GLY A 100 -1.75 12.33 -6.72
N LYS A 101 -0.48 11.92 -6.56
CA LYS A 101 0.14 11.59 -5.26
C LYS A 101 0.10 12.73 -4.24
N ALA A 102 0.15 13.98 -4.69
CA ALA A 102 0.05 15.14 -3.81
C ALA A 102 -1.33 15.26 -3.16
N ALA A 103 -2.41 14.96 -3.89
CA ALA A 103 -3.77 14.94 -3.35
C ALA A 103 -3.96 13.82 -2.32
N VAL A 104 -3.36 12.65 -2.57
CA VAL A 104 -3.32 11.53 -1.61
C VAL A 104 -2.61 11.95 -0.32
N ARG A 105 -1.41 12.55 -0.45
CA ARG A 105 -0.63 13.04 0.70
C ARG A 105 -1.40 14.06 1.53
N GLN A 106 -2.01 15.05 0.87
CA GLN A 106 -2.76 16.10 1.56
C GLN A 106 -3.93 15.51 2.35
N ARG A 107 -4.67 14.56 1.77
CA ARG A 107 -5.78 13.91 2.47
C ARG A 107 -5.32 13.10 3.68
N ILE A 108 -4.19 12.38 3.58
CA ILE A 108 -3.62 11.68 4.74
C ILE A 108 -3.34 12.68 5.85
N LYS A 109 -2.65 13.77 5.53
CA LYS A 109 -2.37 14.85 6.48
C LYS A 109 -3.64 15.42 7.14
N ASP A 110 -4.67 15.69 6.36
CA ASP A 110 -5.93 16.23 6.86
C ASP A 110 -6.67 15.28 7.81
N ARG A 111 -6.47 13.96 7.69
CA ARG A 111 -7.21 12.94 8.44
C ARG A 111 -6.43 12.35 9.59
N THR A 112 -5.10 12.31 9.50
CA THR A 112 -4.23 11.61 10.46
C THR A 112 -3.16 12.51 11.08
N GLY A 113 -2.92 13.70 10.54
CA GLY A 113 -1.90 14.63 11.03
C GLY A 113 -0.47 14.33 10.59
N PHE A 114 -0.27 13.31 9.74
CA PHE A 114 1.04 12.90 9.19
C PHE A 114 1.39 13.56 7.86
#